data_AF-A0AAD3DZ44-F1
#
_entry.id   AF-A0AAD3DZ44-F1
#
_cell.length_a   1.000
_cell.length_b   1.000
_cell.length_c   1.000
_cell.angle_alpha   90.00
_cell.angle_beta   90.00
_cell.angle_gamma   90.00
#
_symmetry.space_group_name_H-M   'P 1'
#
loop_
_entity.id
_entity.type
_entity.pdbx_description
1 polymer ?
#
loop_
_entity_poly.entity_id
_entity_poly.type
_entity_poly.pdbx_seq_one_letter_code
_entity_poly.pdbx_strand_id
1 'polypeptide(L)'
;PATAALGGLLLGLATAGKLLLTGRVLGISGAVKGLTAGDPAPWRFAFLMGLSLGAVAMTGMLPSAFETLPASFPVWRAALAGLLVGVGSSMGNGCTSGHGIC
;
A
#
# COMPACT_ATOMS: atom_id res chain seq x y z
N PRO A 1 13.90 -3.29 19.28
CA PRO A 1 13.87 -4.67 18.73
C PRO A 1 12.47 -5.33 18.78
N ALA A 2 11.77 -5.30 19.92
CA ALA A 2 10.44 -5.93 20.07
C ALA A 2 9.35 -5.33 19.16
N THR A 3 9.38 -4.01 18.95
CA THR A 3 8.44 -3.29 18.08
C THR A 3 8.54 -3.69 16.61
N ALA A 4 9.76 -3.96 16.11
CA ALA A 4 9.97 -4.42 14.74
C ALA A 4 9.42 -5.84 14.52
N ALA A 5 9.59 -6.73 15.51
CA ALA A 5 9.05 -8.09 15.45
C ALA A 5 7.52 -8.11 15.50
N LEU A 6 6.90 -7.29 16.35
CA LEU A 6 5.44 -7.12 16.41
C LEU A 6 4.89 -6.57 15.09
N GLY A 7 5.53 -5.56 14.52
CA GLY A 7 5.16 -5.01 13.20
C GLY A 7 5.25 -6.07 12.10
N GLY A 8 6.34 -6.85 12.07
CA GLY A 8 6.52 -7.94 11.11
C GLY A 8 5.46 -9.04 11.23
N LEU A 9 5.11 -9.45 12.45
CA LEU A 9 4.06 -10.43 12.70
C LEU A 9 2.68 -9.93 12.22
N LEU A 10 2.35 -8.67 12.51
CA LEU A 10 1.09 -8.05 12.08
C LEU A 10 1.00 -7.95 10.55
N LEU A 11 2.08 -7.54 9.89
CA LEU A 11 2.15 -7.48 8.43
C LEU A 11 2.03 -8.87 7.80
N GLY A 12 2.74 -9.87 8.34
CA GLY A 12 2.67 -11.26 7.87
C GLY A 12 1.28 -11.88 8.02
N LEU A 13 0.60 -11.63 9.14
CA LEU A 13 -0.79 -12.08 9.34
C LEU A 13 -1.75 -11.40 8.36
N ALA A 14 -1.58 -10.10 8.12
CA ALA A 14 -2.41 -9.36 7.16
C ALA A 14 -2.22 -9.86 5.71
N THR A 15 -0.99 -10.15 5.29
CA THR A 15 -0.71 -10.67 3.94
C THR A 15 -1.17 -12.10 3.75
N ALA A 16 -0.96 -12.97 4.75
CA ALA A 16 -1.47 -14.34 4.75
C ALA A 16 -3.00 -14.38 4.70
N GLY A 17 -3.67 -13.54 5.50
CA GLY A 17 -5.13 -13.41 5.47
C GLY A 17 -5.65 -12.98 4.09
N LYS A 18 -5.00 -11.99 3.46
CA LYS A 18 -5.35 -11.56 2.10
C LYS A 18 -5.11 -12.67 1.07
N LEU A 19 -4.01 -13.41 1.19
CA LEU A 19 -3.72 -14.56 0.32
C LEU A 19 -4.83 -15.63 0.44
N LEU A 20 -5.24 -15.97 1.66
CA LEU A 20 -6.26 -16.99 1.92
C LEU A 20 -7.65 -16.57 1.43
N LEU A 21 -8.05 -15.32 1.64
CA LEU A 21 -9.37 -14.81 1.24
C LEU A 21 -9.51 -14.62 -0.27
N THR A 22 -8.42 -14.29 -0.95
CA THR A 22 -8.45 -13.90 -2.37
C THR A 22 -7.75 -14.88 -3.31
N GLY A 23 -6.99 -15.84 -2.77
CA GLY A 23 -6.13 -16.76 -3.53
C GLY A 23 -4.99 -16.08 -4.30
N ARG A 24 -4.71 -14.79 -4.03
CA ARG A 24 -3.75 -13.98 -4.81
C ARG A 24 -2.77 -13.26 -3.89
N VAL A 25 -1.50 -13.25 -4.28
CA VAL A 25 -0.40 -12.53 -3.61
C VAL A 25 -0.75 -11.05 -3.38
N LEU A 26 -0.37 -10.51 -2.22
CA LEU A 26 -0.60 -9.11 -1.86
C LEU A 26 0.21 -8.18 -2.77
N GLY A 27 -0.45 -7.26 -3.47
CA GLY A 27 0.23 -6.37 -4.41
C GLY A 27 -0.60 -5.14 -4.73
N ILE A 28 -0.18 -3.98 -4.21
CA ILE A 28 -0.87 -2.69 -4.40
C ILE A 28 -0.87 -2.31 -5.88
N SER A 29 0.27 -2.40 -6.58
CA SER A 29 0.34 -2.11 -8.02
C SER A 29 -0.56 -3.01 -8.86
N GLY A 30 -0.75 -4.28 -8.47
CA GLY A 30 -1.65 -5.20 -9.17
C GLY A 30 -3.13 -4.93 -8.90
N ALA A 31 -3.47 -4.46 -7.69
CA ALA A 31 -4.83 -3.99 -7.38
C ALA A 31 -5.18 -2.72 -8.15
N VAL A 32 -4.26 -1.75 -8.20
CA VAL A 32 -4.44 -0.49 -8.94
C VAL A 32 -4.49 -0.74 -10.45
N LYS A 33 -3.52 -1.48 -11.02
CA LYS A 33 -3.52 -1.84 -12.46
C LYS A 33 -4.81 -2.54 -12.87
N GLY A 34 -5.31 -3.42 -12.00
CA GLY A 34 -6.54 -4.15 -12.22
C GLY A 34 -7.79 -3.28 -12.28
N LEU A 35 -7.89 -2.27 -11.41
CA LEU A 35 -8.96 -1.27 -11.45
C LEU A 35 -8.86 -0.41 -12.73
N THR A 36 -7.66 0.04 -13.09
CA THR A 36 -7.45 0.86 -14.30
C THR A 36 -7.65 0.08 -15.59
N ALA A 37 -7.48 -1.25 -15.55
CA ALA A 37 -7.73 -2.15 -16.69
C ALA A 37 -9.21 -2.53 -16.86
N GLY A 38 -10.11 -2.01 -16.01
CA GLY A 38 -11.55 -2.27 -16.12
C GLY A 38 -12.00 -3.63 -15.58
N ASP A 39 -11.23 -4.26 -14.70
CA ASP A 39 -11.63 -5.47 -13.97
C ASP A 39 -12.00 -5.12 -12.52
N PRO A 40 -13.28 -4.77 -12.24
CA PRO A 40 -13.76 -4.30 -10.95
C PRO A 40 -13.96 -5.47 -9.97
N ALA A 41 -12.95 -6.31 -9.80
CA ALA A 41 -13.00 -7.38 -8.82
C ALA A 41 -13.20 -6.76 -7.42
N PRO A 42 -14.27 -7.16 -6.68
CA PRO A 42 -14.68 -6.49 -5.45
C PRO A 42 -13.60 -6.50 -4.36
N TRP A 43 -12.73 -7.52 -4.36
CA TRP A 43 -11.60 -7.61 -3.44
C TRP A 43 -10.58 -6.47 -3.62
N ARG A 44 -10.40 -5.94 -4.83
CA ARG A 44 -9.45 -4.85 -5.10
C ARG A 44 -9.93 -3.54 -4.46
N PHE A 45 -11.22 -3.27 -4.60
CA PHE A 45 -11.87 -2.14 -3.96
C PHE A 45 -11.84 -2.28 -2.44
N ALA A 46 -12.24 -3.43 -1.90
CA ALA A 46 -12.21 -3.70 -0.46
C ALA A 46 -10.80 -3.55 0.12
N PHE A 47 -9.77 -4.02 -0.60
CA PHE A 47 -8.38 -3.90 -0.17
C PHE A 47 -7.90 -2.44 -0.19
N LEU A 48 -8.13 -1.70 -1.26
CA LEU A 48 -7.73 -0.28 -1.37
C LEU A 48 -8.48 0.61 -0.36
N MET A 49 -9.77 0.36 -0.17
CA MET A 49 -10.58 1.05 0.83
C MET A 49 -10.11 0.71 2.24
N GLY A 50 -9.86 -0.57 2.54
CA GLY A 50 -9.34 -1.00 3.84
C GLY A 50 -7.98 -0.38 4.16
N LEU A 51 -7.07 -0.32 3.18
CA LEU A 51 -5.77 0.34 3.34
C LEU A 51 -5.92 1.84 3.62
N SER A 52 -6.78 2.51 2.84
CA SER A 52 -7.01 3.96 2.96
C SER A 52 -7.69 4.30 4.29
N LEU A 53 -8.73 3.55 4.67
CA LEU A 53 -9.42 3.71 5.95
C LEU A 53 -8.50 3.41 7.13
N GLY A 54 -7.64 2.40 7.04
CA GLY A 54 -6.65 2.10 8.07
C GLY A 54 -5.66 3.25 8.29
N ALA A 55 -5.17 3.86 7.21
CA ALA A 55 -4.29 5.03 7.29
C ALA A 55 -5.01 6.23 7.93
N VAL A 56 -6.24 6.54 7.47
CA VAL A 56 -7.02 7.65 8.02
C VAL A 56 -7.38 7.43 9.49
N ALA A 57 -7.80 6.22 9.87
CA ALA A 57 -8.10 5.89 11.26
C ALA A 57 -6.87 6.08 12.16
N MET A 58 -5.68 5.65 11.69
CA MET A 58 -4.44 5.86 12.42
C MET A 58 -4.05 7.34 12.54
N THR A 59 -4.29 8.16 11.51
CA THR A 59 -4.05 9.62 11.62
C THR A 59 -4.92 10.28 12.69
N GLY A 60 -6.15 9.78 12.91
CA GLY A 60 -7.04 10.28 13.95
C GLY A 60 -6.65 9.83 15.37
N MET A 61 -6.10 8.62 15.52
CA MET A 61 -5.71 8.08 16.82
C MET A 61 -4.34 8.59 17.30
N LEU A 62 -3.39 8.76 16.37
CA LEU A 62 -2.01 9.10 16.71
C LEU A 62 -1.46 10.19 15.77
N PRO A 63 -2.00 11.43 15.82
CA PRO A 63 -1.61 12.51 14.91
C PRO A 63 -0.13 12.90 15.03
N SER A 64 0.48 12.68 16.20
CA SER A 64 1.92 12.95 16.44
C SER A 64 2.87 11.97 15.75
N ALA A 65 2.38 10.82 15.27
CA ALA A 65 3.19 9.85 14.53
C ALA A 65 3.28 10.16 13.03
N PHE A 66 2.47 11.09 12.53
CA PHE A 66 2.46 11.48 11.13
C PHE A 66 3.15 12.84 10.97
N GLU A 67 4.35 12.83 10.40
CA GLU A 67 4.96 14.06 9.93
C GLU A 67 4.17 14.60 8.73
N THR A 68 3.62 15.79 8.89
CA THR A 68 3.00 16.50 7.77
C THR A 68 4.10 17.00 6.84
N LEU A 69 3.89 16.83 5.54
CA LEU A 69 4.78 17.41 4.54
C LEU A 69 4.86 18.93 4.79
N PRO A 70 6.06 19.52 4.88
CA PRO A 70 6.18 20.95 5.07
C PRO A 70 5.46 21.68 3.93
N ALA A 71 4.73 22.75 4.23
CA ALA A 71 3.94 23.49 3.23
C ALA A 71 4.80 24.06 2.09
N SER A 72 6.12 24.19 2.29
CA SER A 72 7.10 24.58 1.28
C SER A 72 7.51 23.44 0.33
N PHE A 73 7.05 22.21 0.56
CA PHE A 73 7.42 21.07 -0.26
C PHE A 73 6.74 21.19 -1.63
N PRO A 74 7.51 21.30 -2.72
CA PRO A 74 6.94 21.52 -4.03
C PRO A 74 6.17 20.29 -4.50
N VAL A 75 4.86 20.45 -4.71
CA VAL A 75 3.93 19.39 -5.16
C VAL A 75 4.42 18.69 -6.43
N TRP A 76 5.10 19.42 -7.33
CA TRP A 76 5.67 18.84 -8.55
C TRP A 76 6.71 17.75 -8.28
N ARG A 77 7.48 17.85 -7.20
CA ARG A 77 8.46 16.80 -6.82
C ARG A 77 7.75 15.53 -6.35
N ALA A 78 6.68 15.67 -5.57
CA ALA A 78 5.87 14.54 -5.13
C ALA A 78 5.20 13.85 -6.33
N ALA A 79 4.65 14.63 -7.26
CA ALA A 79 4.08 14.10 -8.50
C ALA A 79 5.12 13.37 -9.35
N LEU A 80 6.31 13.95 -9.53
CA LEU A 80 7.40 13.34 -10.31
C LEU A 80 7.89 12.04 -9.64
N ALA A 81 8.10 12.05 -8.31
CA ALA A 81 8.48 10.87 -7.55
C ALA A 81 7.43 9.76 -7.67
N GLY A 82 6.14 10.08 -7.55
CA GLY A 82 5.05 9.13 -7.73
C GLY A 82 5.03 8.51 -9.14
N LEU A 83 5.28 9.33 -10.17
CA LEU A 83 5.35 8.89 -11.56
C LEU A 83 6.54 7.95 -11.80
N LEU A 84 7.73 8.33 -11.33
CA LEU A 84 8.94 7.51 -11.37
C LEU A 84 8.75 6.16 -10.65
N VAL A 85 8.17 6.16 -9.45
CA VAL A 85 7.89 4.95 -8.66
C VAL A 85 6.83 4.08 -9.36
N GLY A 86 5.80 4.70 -9.93
CA GLY A 86 4.76 4.00 -10.68
C GLY A 86 5.31 3.31 -11.93
N VAL A 87 6.12 4.03 -12.73
CA VAL A 87 6.78 3.47 -13.91
C VAL A 87 7.77 2.38 -13.50
N GLY A 88 8.60 2.61 -12.47
CA GLY A 88 9.55 1.63 -11.94
C GLY A 88 8.88 0.34 -11.47
N SER A 89 7.78 0.45 -10.70
CA SER A 89 7.00 -0.71 -10.24
C SER A 89 6.29 -1.44 -11.40
N SER A 90 5.95 -0.73 -12.47
CA SER A 90 5.39 -1.32 -13.68
C SER A 90 6.43 -2.12 -14.47
N MET A 91 7.65 -1.58 -14.62
CA MET A 91 8.76 -2.25 -15.30
C MET A 91 9.28 -3.46 -14.50
N GLY A 92 9.31 -3.37 -13.17
CA GLY A 92 9.71 -4.47 -12.27
C GLY A 92 8.65 -5.56 -12.07
N ASN A 93 7.55 -5.52 -12.81
CA ASN A 93 6.40 -6.45 -12.70
C ASN A 93 5.88 -6.66 -11.26
N GLY A 94 6.07 -5.67 -10.37
CA GLY A 94 5.74 -5.77 -8.96
C GLY A 94 6.20 -4.55 -8.16
N CYS A 95 5.58 -4.35 -6.99
CA CYS A 95 5.98 -3.34 -6.01
C CYS A 95 6.74 -3.98 -4.85
N THR A 96 7.38 -3.15 -4.02
CA THR A 96 8.01 -3.58 -2.75
C THR A 96 7.06 -4.38 -1.86
N SER A 97 5.76 -4.10 -1.91
CA SER A 97 4.73 -4.84 -1.18
C SER A 97 4.48 -6.26 -1.74
N GLY A 98 4.74 -6.52 -3.03
CA GLY A 98 4.51 -7.82 -3.66
C GLY A 98 5.75 -8.71 -3.73
N HIS A 99 6.95 -8.13 -3.85
CA HIS A 99 8.22 -8.88 -3.80
C HIS A 99 8.85 -8.93 -2.40
N GLY A 100 8.51 -7.99 -1.51
CA GLY A 100 9.14 -7.89 -0.20
C GLY A 100 8.39 -8.60 0.93
N ILE A 101 7.16 -9.06 0.69
CA ILE A 101 6.32 -9.72 1.71
C ILE A 101 5.93 -11.15 1.32
N CYS A 102 6.19 -11.56 0.07
CA CYS A 102 6.02 -12.94 -0.41
C CYS A 102 7.34 -13.69 -0.29
#